data_AF-A0A1Q6EJM9-F1
#
_entry.id   AF-A0A1Q6EJM9-F1
#
_cell.length_a   1.000
_cell.length_b   1.000
_cell.length_c   1.000
_cell.angle_alpha   90.00
_cell.angle_beta   90.00
_cell.angle_gamma   90.00
#
_symmetry.space_group_name_H-M   'P 1'
#
loop_
_entity.id
_entity.type
_entity.pdbx_description
1 polymer ?
#
loop_
_entity_poly.entity_id
_entity_poly.type
_entity_poly.pdbx_seq_one_letter_code
_entity_poly.pdbx_strand_id
1 'polypeptide(L)'
;MDIKKLISATTMSLFCSFGALAYGGFIDRGPTTGWADLGDGEYYDGLVCDVFPGLVAGEHWKVRVQHNPSNPGWYRFQPFDGDWPGVDIAGESQVYMIINASNPEKAYMCDTDKILVDASGWQYIFSQEVPENYGDASIYGTLKNGVVEFPANSFTLYKCSPADSWDRTQTKVVNCAGKLKVVLPEAAGVGQITVGADAGAAVYFDLQGRKVENPSCGIFIKKTQAGAERVIIK
;
A
#
# COMPACT_ATOMS: atom_id res chain seq x y z
N MET A 1 54.64 -25.13 -9.13
CA MET A 1 53.48 -25.09 -10.03
C MET A 1 52.58 -26.23 -9.62
N ASP A 2 51.53 -25.94 -8.86
CA ASP A 2 50.43 -26.88 -8.62
C ASP A 2 49.22 -26.10 -8.10
N ILE A 3 48.17 -26.04 -8.93
CA ILE A 3 46.90 -25.35 -8.66
C ILE A 3 45.89 -26.42 -8.28
N LYS A 4 45.60 -26.56 -6.98
CA LYS A 4 44.41 -27.28 -6.50
C LYS A 4 43.78 -26.59 -5.29
N LYS A 5 42.50 -26.26 -5.47
CA LYS A 5 41.42 -26.16 -4.48
C LYS A 5 41.55 -25.09 -3.38
N LEU A 6 40.83 -23.99 -3.57
CA LEU A 6 40.06 -23.40 -2.47
C LEU A 6 38.79 -22.73 -3.03
N ILE A 7 37.69 -23.49 -3.05
CA ILE A 7 36.35 -22.95 -3.11
C ILE A 7 36.00 -22.61 -1.66
N SER A 8 35.88 -21.34 -1.32
CA SER A 8 35.34 -20.89 -0.04
C SER A 8 34.36 -19.76 -0.25
N ALA A 9 33.11 -20.06 0.10
CA ALA A 9 31.96 -19.21 0.35
C ALA A 9 32.16 -17.69 0.20
N THR A 10 31.52 -17.12 -0.82
CA THR A 10 31.21 -15.70 -0.87
C THR A 10 30.14 -15.41 0.18
N THR A 11 30.55 -14.73 1.25
CA THR A 11 29.65 -14.13 2.24
C THR A 11 28.75 -13.11 1.54
N MET A 12 27.48 -13.46 1.36
CA MET A 12 26.44 -12.53 0.94
C MET A 12 26.11 -11.65 2.15
N SER A 13 26.82 -10.52 2.28
CA SER A 13 26.53 -9.52 3.30
C SER A 13 25.18 -8.87 2.99
N LEU A 14 24.17 -9.30 3.74
CA LEU A 14 22.86 -8.67 3.84
C LEU A 14 23.06 -7.28 4.46
N PHE A 15 22.98 -6.23 3.64
CA PHE A 15 22.84 -4.86 4.14
C PHE A 15 21.41 -4.71 4.68
N CYS A 16 21.20 -5.10 5.94
CA CYS A 16 20.15 -4.50 6.74
C CYS A 16 20.63 -3.08 7.08
N SER A 17 20.07 -2.08 6.41
CA SER A 17 20.23 -0.69 6.80
C SER A 17 19.64 -0.49 8.18
N PHE A 18 20.49 -0.47 9.21
CA PHE A 18 20.15 0.05 10.52
C PHE A 18 19.92 1.55 10.42
N GLY A 19 18.78 1.98 10.96
CA GLY A 19 18.27 3.34 10.91
C GLY A 19 19.26 4.38 11.43
N ALA A 20 19.26 5.52 10.76
CA ALA A 20 19.87 6.74 11.27
C ALA A 20 19.04 7.26 12.45
N LEU A 21 19.68 7.35 13.62
CA LEU A 21 19.22 8.17 14.73
C LEU A 21 19.67 9.61 14.50
N ALA A 22 18.72 10.49 14.17
CA ALA A 22 18.78 11.92 14.44
C ALA A 22 17.34 12.45 14.51
N TYR A 23 17.09 13.36 15.45
CA TYR A 23 15.81 14.05 15.61
C TYR A 23 15.40 14.69 14.26
N GLY A 24 14.37 14.15 13.61
CA GLY A 24 13.93 14.50 12.25
C GLY A 24 13.35 13.26 11.57
N GLY A 25 12.10 12.92 11.90
CA GLY A 25 11.46 11.69 11.40
C GLY A 25 11.44 11.67 9.87
N PHE A 26 12.15 10.76 9.22
CA PHE A 26 12.12 10.69 7.76
C PHE A 26 10.68 10.57 7.24
N ILE A 27 10.30 11.44 6.30
CA ILE A 27 9.07 11.30 5.52
C ILE A 27 9.07 9.90 4.92
N ASP A 28 8.03 9.12 5.18
CA ASP A 28 7.93 7.81 4.60
C ASP A 28 7.55 7.93 3.11
N ARG A 29 8.49 7.54 2.24
CA ARG A 29 8.30 7.48 0.77
C ARG A 29 7.96 6.07 0.27
N GLY A 30 7.89 5.09 1.17
CA GLY A 30 7.64 3.69 0.86
C GLY A 30 8.77 2.97 0.10
N PRO A 31 8.56 1.69 -0.25
CA PRO A 31 9.53 0.89 -0.99
C PRO A 31 9.76 1.41 -2.41
N THR A 32 11.03 1.54 -2.80
CA THR A 32 11.41 1.98 -4.15
C THR A 32 11.41 0.86 -5.20
N THR A 33 11.46 -0.40 -4.76
CA THR A 33 11.58 -1.59 -5.64
C THR A 33 10.80 -2.78 -5.08
N GLY A 34 10.72 -3.86 -5.88
CA GLY A 34 10.10 -5.12 -5.46
C GLY A 34 8.58 -5.16 -5.64
N TRP A 35 8.05 -4.39 -6.58
CA TRP A 35 6.63 -4.33 -6.86
C TRP A 35 6.22 -5.38 -7.89
N ALA A 36 5.11 -6.06 -7.63
CA ALA A 36 4.50 -7.05 -8.50
C ALA A 36 3.03 -6.69 -8.77
N ASP A 37 2.56 -6.99 -9.97
CA ASP A 37 1.16 -6.77 -10.35
C ASP A 37 0.22 -7.58 -9.46
N LEU A 38 -0.76 -6.90 -8.87
CA LEU A 38 -1.82 -7.51 -8.06
C LEU A 38 -3.12 -7.65 -8.85
N GLY A 39 -3.35 -6.78 -9.83
CA GLY A 39 -4.53 -6.77 -10.70
C GLY A 39 -5.19 -5.40 -10.77
N ASP A 40 -6.42 -5.37 -11.26
CA ASP A 40 -7.18 -4.13 -11.42
C ASP A 40 -8.00 -3.86 -10.16
N GLY A 41 -7.82 -2.65 -9.60
CA GLY A 41 -8.60 -2.12 -8.50
C GLY A 41 -9.43 -0.91 -8.94
N GLU A 42 -10.02 -0.22 -7.98
CA GLU A 42 -10.84 0.96 -8.23
C GLU A 42 -10.43 2.09 -7.27
N TYR A 43 -10.08 3.24 -7.83
CA TYR A 43 -9.77 4.45 -7.07
C TYR A 43 -11.02 5.33 -7.03
N TYR A 44 -11.39 5.81 -5.85
CA TYR A 44 -12.46 6.78 -5.64
C TYR A 44 -11.83 8.09 -5.19
N ASP A 45 -12.07 9.16 -5.93
CA ASP A 45 -11.43 10.44 -5.64
C ASP A 45 -12.04 11.13 -4.42
N GLY A 46 -11.18 11.67 -3.58
CA GLY A 46 -11.52 12.73 -2.64
C GLY A 46 -10.51 13.87 -2.66
N LEU A 47 -9.49 13.81 -3.52
CA LEU A 47 -8.36 14.72 -3.46
C LEU A 47 -8.51 15.83 -4.49
N VAL A 48 -8.56 15.47 -5.77
CA VAL A 48 -8.55 16.46 -6.86
C VAL A 48 -9.89 17.17 -7.01
N CYS A 49 -11.00 16.54 -6.60
CA CYS A 49 -12.32 17.17 -6.54
C CYS A 49 -12.39 18.42 -5.66
N ASP A 50 -11.60 18.46 -4.60
CA ASP A 50 -11.53 19.62 -3.70
C ASP A 50 -10.63 20.72 -4.28
N VAL A 51 -9.87 20.46 -5.34
CA VAL A 51 -8.87 21.38 -5.91
C VAL A 51 -9.32 21.96 -7.24
N PHE A 52 -9.82 21.10 -8.13
CA PHE A 52 -10.14 21.47 -9.50
C PHE A 52 -11.65 21.48 -9.71
N PRO A 53 -12.24 22.65 -10.05
CA PRO A 53 -13.66 22.75 -10.35
C PRO A 53 -14.06 21.81 -11.50
N GLY A 54 -15.23 21.17 -11.36
CA GLY A 54 -15.77 20.25 -12.37
C GLY A 54 -15.56 18.77 -12.05
N LEU A 55 -14.70 18.45 -11.09
CA LEU A 55 -14.51 17.10 -10.57
C LEU A 55 -15.43 16.82 -9.39
N VAL A 56 -15.88 15.57 -9.24
CA VAL A 56 -16.90 15.19 -8.25
C VAL A 56 -16.31 14.24 -7.20
N ALA A 57 -16.54 14.55 -5.92
CA ALA A 57 -16.11 13.68 -4.83
C ALA A 57 -16.76 12.29 -4.92
N GLY A 58 -15.94 11.24 -4.86
CA GLY A 58 -16.35 9.84 -5.01
C GLY A 58 -16.52 9.37 -6.45
N GLU A 59 -16.25 10.24 -7.44
CA GLU A 59 -16.01 9.78 -8.82
C GLU A 59 -14.87 8.77 -8.82
N HIS A 60 -15.01 7.73 -9.63
CA HIS A 60 -14.12 6.57 -9.55
C HIS A 60 -13.80 6.00 -10.91
N TRP A 61 -12.63 5.37 -10.98
CA TRP A 61 -12.12 4.72 -12.18
C TRP A 61 -11.18 3.58 -11.80
N LYS A 62 -10.90 2.73 -12.79
CA LYS A 62 -10.01 1.59 -12.61
C LYS A 62 -8.56 2.04 -12.52
N VAL A 63 -7.80 1.36 -11.67
CA VAL A 63 -6.36 1.56 -11.56
C VAL A 63 -5.64 0.22 -11.52
N ARG A 64 -4.45 0.15 -12.12
CA ARG A 64 -3.60 -1.04 -12.01
C ARG A 64 -2.89 -1.03 -10.66
N VAL A 65 -3.27 -1.96 -9.78
CA VAL A 65 -2.70 -2.07 -8.45
C VAL A 65 -1.52 -3.02 -8.46
N GLN A 66 -0.45 -2.60 -7.80
CA GLN A 66 0.73 -3.42 -7.52
C GLN A 66 0.90 -3.59 -6.01
N HIS A 67 1.51 -4.70 -5.61
CA HIS A 67 1.86 -4.98 -4.22
C HIS A 67 3.34 -5.30 -4.07
N ASN A 68 3.86 -5.22 -2.84
CA ASN A 68 5.22 -5.64 -2.55
C ASN A 68 5.22 -7.04 -1.90
N PRO A 69 5.65 -8.12 -2.59
CA PRO A 69 5.63 -9.47 -2.00
C PRO A 69 6.55 -9.62 -0.79
N SER A 70 7.66 -8.88 -0.76
CA SER A 70 8.61 -8.90 0.36
C SER A 70 8.13 -8.08 1.56
N ASN A 71 7.20 -7.14 1.34
CA ASN A 71 6.61 -6.29 2.37
C ASN A 71 5.07 -6.30 2.24
N PRO A 72 4.38 -7.33 2.80
CA PRO A 72 2.92 -7.40 2.75
C PRO A 72 2.25 -6.16 3.36
N GLY A 73 1.11 -5.76 2.78
CA GLY A 73 0.38 -4.55 3.17
C GLY A 73 0.82 -3.28 2.43
N TRP A 74 1.86 -3.35 1.61
CA TRP A 74 2.26 -2.24 0.74
C TRP A 74 1.62 -2.36 -0.63
N TYR A 75 1.01 -1.26 -1.08
CA TYR A 75 0.32 -1.16 -2.36
C TYR A 75 0.75 0.12 -3.09
N ARG A 76 0.70 0.10 -4.42
CA ARG A 76 0.85 1.32 -5.23
C ARG A 76 0.02 1.25 -6.51
N PHE A 77 -0.34 2.41 -7.03
CA PHE A 77 -1.06 2.59 -8.28
C PHE A 77 -0.89 4.04 -8.78
N GLN A 78 -1.19 4.30 -10.05
CA GLN A 78 -1.18 5.64 -10.65
C GLN A 78 -2.63 6.04 -10.94
N PRO A 79 -3.27 6.87 -10.10
CA PRO A 79 -4.68 7.19 -10.30
C PRO A 79 -4.91 8.29 -11.31
N PHE A 80 -3.91 9.08 -11.68
CA PHE A 80 -4.11 10.18 -12.62
C PHE A 80 -3.41 9.92 -13.96
N ASP A 81 -3.27 8.67 -14.37
CA ASP A 81 -2.74 8.33 -15.69
C ASP A 81 -3.72 8.75 -16.80
N GLY A 82 -3.28 8.84 -18.06
CA GLY A 82 -3.99 9.55 -19.14
C GLY A 82 -5.44 9.13 -19.46
N ASP A 83 -5.98 8.10 -18.82
CA ASP A 83 -7.35 7.59 -19.03
C ASP A 83 -8.33 7.96 -17.89
N TRP A 84 -7.91 8.77 -16.90
CA TRP A 84 -8.79 9.17 -15.79
C TRP A 84 -9.80 10.29 -16.17
N PRO A 85 -10.99 10.37 -15.51
CA PRO A 85 -12.07 11.27 -15.92
C PRO A 85 -11.74 12.77 -15.92
N GLY A 86 -10.73 13.19 -15.15
CA GLY A 86 -10.34 14.60 -15.00
C GLY A 86 -9.12 15.03 -15.78
N VAL A 87 -8.63 14.21 -16.73
CA VAL A 87 -7.38 14.47 -17.46
C VAL A 87 -7.38 15.82 -18.18
N ASP A 88 -8.49 16.23 -18.78
CA ASP A 88 -8.62 17.53 -19.47
C ASP A 88 -8.66 18.73 -18.51
N ILE A 89 -8.93 18.48 -17.22
CA ILE A 89 -9.08 19.52 -16.19
C ILE A 89 -7.77 19.72 -15.42
N ALA A 90 -7.17 18.62 -14.95
CA ALA A 90 -6.02 18.67 -14.05
C ALA A 90 -4.73 18.08 -14.63
N GLY A 91 -4.79 17.55 -15.87
CA GLY A 91 -3.67 16.91 -16.54
C GLY A 91 -3.50 15.44 -16.15
N GLU A 92 -2.53 14.78 -16.79
CA GLU A 92 -2.11 13.43 -16.44
C GLU A 92 -0.89 13.42 -15.50
N SER A 93 -0.69 12.31 -14.81
CA SER A 93 0.45 12.02 -13.98
C SER A 93 0.75 10.53 -13.94
N GLN A 94 2.03 10.23 -14.11
CA GLN A 94 2.58 8.89 -13.96
C GLN A 94 3.18 8.67 -12.56
N VAL A 95 2.86 9.53 -11.59
CA VAL A 95 3.33 9.38 -10.21
C VAL A 95 2.51 8.32 -9.49
N TYR A 96 3.20 7.39 -8.82
CA TYR A 96 2.54 6.41 -7.98
C TYR A 96 2.09 7.04 -6.66
N MET A 97 0.84 6.81 -6.30
CA MET A 97 0.42 6.84 -4.90
C MET A 97 0.82 5.51 -4.25
N ILE A 98 1.43 5.60 -3.07
CA ILE A 98 1.91 4.45 -2.31
C ILE A 98 1.17 4.40 -0.99
N ILE A 99 0.59 3.26 -0.67
CA ILE A 99 -0.16 3.00 0.56
C ILE A 99 0.57 1.95 1.38
N ASN A 100 0.76 2.24 2.67
CA ASN A 100 1.09 1.25 3.68
C ASN A 100 -0.16 0.92 4.49
N ALA A 101 -0.63 -0.31 4.36
CA ALA A 101 -1.71 -0.91 5.14
C ALA A 101 -1.24 -2.21 5.84
N SER A 102 0.06 -2.32 6.15
CA SER A 102 0.61 -3.43 6.95
C SER A 102 -0.03 -3.52 8.34
N ASN A 103 -0.49 -2.39 8.89
CA ASN A 103 -1.47 -2.33 9.97
C ASN A 103 -2.84 -1.95 9.38
N PRO A 104 -3.82 -2.88 9.30
CA PRO A 104 -5.12 -2.59 8.72
C PRO A 104 -5.95 -1.52 9.43
N GLU A 105 -5.64 -1.20 10.70
CA GLU A 105 -6.33 -0.14 11.45
C GLU A 105 -5.61 1.22 11.36
N LYS A 106 -4.41 1.25 10.78
CA LYS A 106 -3.58 2.45 10.61
C LYS A 106 -3.01 2.52 9.20
N ALA A 107 -3.87 2.38 8.20
CA ALA A 107 -3.44 2.53 6.82
C ALA A 107 -3.11 4.00 6.55
N TYR A 108 -2.02 4.24 5.83
CA TYR A 108 -1.66 5.58 5.38
C TYR A 108 -1.10 5.58 3.97
N MET A 109 -1.23 6.71 3.31
CA MET A 109 -0.55 7.03 2.07
C MET A 109 0.78 7.72 2.41
N CYS A 110 1.86 7.22 1.82
CA CYS A 110 3.14 7.90 1.86
C CYS A 110 3.06 9.27 1.21
N ASP A 111 3.81 10.22 1.73
CA ASP A 111 3.99 11.51 1.06
C ASP A 111 4.54 11.26 -0.35
N THR A 112 3.87 11.83 -1.34
CA THR A 112 4.21 11.57 -2.73
C THR A 112 5.24 12.57 -3.24
N ASP A 113 5.85 12.24 -4.38
CA ASP A 113 6.39 13.28 -5.24
C ASP A 113 5.28 14.16 -5.82
N LYS A 114 5.64 15.13 -6.66
CA LYS A 114 4.74 16.11 -7.27
C LYS A 114 3.69 15.40 -8.13
N ILE A 115 2.50 15.14 -7.59
CA ILE A 115 1.47 14.32 -8.25
C ILE A 115 0.98 15.02 -9.49
N LEU A 116 0.52 16.27 -9.42
CA LEU A 116 0.06 17.01 -10.60
C LEU A 116 0.93 18.23 -10.87
N VAL A 117 1.05 18.59 -12.13
CA VAL A 117 1.69 19.82 -12.58
C VAL A 117 0.77 20.53 -13.57
N ASP A 118 0.37 21.77 -13.28
CA ASP A 118 -0.47 22.53 -14.22
C ASP A 118 0.34 23.14 -15.37
N ALA A 119 -0.35 23.69 -16.37
CA ALA A 119 0.28 24.28 -17.56
C ALA A 119 1.21 25.47 -17.24
N SER A 120 1.10 26.07 -16.04
CA SER A 120 1.98 27.15 -15.57
C SER A 120 3.15 26.61 -14.74
N GLY A 121 3.29 25.29 -14.60
CA GLY A 121 4.38 24.61 -13.90
C GLY A 121 4.18 24.50 -12.38
N TRP A 122 3.00 24.90 -11.85
CA TRP A 122 2.73 24.74 -10.42
C TRP A 122 2.53 23.27 -10.10
N GLN A 123 3.06 22.85 -8.96
CA GLN A 123 3.06 21.45 -8.55
C GLN A 123 2.12 21.23 -7.37
N TYR A 124 1.42 20.11 -7.37
CA TYR A 124 0.42 19.76 -6.38
C TYR A 124 0.85 18.46 -5.69
N ILE A 125 1.03 18.53 -4.36
CA ILE A 125 1.41 17.41 -3.51
C ILE A 125 0.28 17.17 -2.51
N PHE A 126 -0.15 15.92 -2.38
CA PHE A 126 -1.10 15.51 -1.36
C PHE A 126 -0.35 14.81 -0.23
N SER A 127 -0.53 15.29 0.99
CA SER A 127 0.10 14.73 2.18
C SER A 127 -0.97 14.33 3.17
N GLN A 128 -0.95 13.07 3.63
CA GLN A 128 -1.89 12.65 4.68
C GLN A 128 -1.47 13.23 6.03
N GLU A 129 -2.45 13.62 6.84
CA GLU A 129 -2.27 14.16 8.19
C GLU A 129 -1.93 13.07 9.23
N VAL A 130 -0.79 12.40 9.03
CA VAL A 130 -0.26 11.34 9.90
C VAL A 130 1.22 11.59 10.25
N PRO A 131 1.71 11.12 11.42
CA PRO A 131 3.09 11.30 11.85
C PRO A 131 4.15 10.85 10.84
N GLU A 132 3.88 9.81 10.06
CA GLU A 132 4.77 9.28 9.01
C GLU A 132 5.03 10.30 7.88
N ASN A 133 4.16 11.29 7.74
CA ASN A 133 4.26 12.39 6.79
C ASN A 133 4.44 13.76 7.50
N TYR A 134 4.82 13.76 8.79
CA TYR A 134 4.84 14.96 9.65
C TYR A 134 3.50 15.64 9.90
N GLY A 135 2.38 14.94 9.68
CA GLY A 135 1.06 15.43 10.07
C GLY A 135 0.82 15.23 11.57
N ASP A 136 0.24 16.23 12.23
CA ASP A 136 0.03 16.22 13.68
C ASP A 136 -1.33 15.61 14.10
N ALA A 137 -2.25 15.44 13.15
CA ALA A 137 -3.62 15.04 13.47
C ALA A 137 -3.83 13.52 13.62
N SER A 138 -2.86 12.70 13.19
CA SER A 138 -2.94 11.23 13.27
C SER A 138 -4.20 10.62 12.65
N ILE A 139 -4.64 11.17 11.50
CA ILE A 139 -5.87 10.76 10.82
C ILE A 139 -5.55 9.61 9.86
N TYR A 140 -5.54 8.39 10.39
CA TYR A 140 -5.29 7.18 9.62
C TYR A 140 -6.53 6.70 8.86
N GLY A 141 -6.28 6.02 7.74
CA GLY A 141 -7.26 5.18 7.08
C GLY A 141 -7.32 3.76 7.64
N THR A 142 -8.21 2.96 7.09
CA THR A 142 -8.36 1.54 7.44
C THR A 142 -8.39 0.66 6.20
N LEU A 143 -7.74 -0.50 6.25
CA LEU A 143 -7.94 -1.59 5.30
C LEU A 143 -8.94 -2.58 5.88
N LYS A 144 -10.08 -2.76 5.22
CA LYS A 144 -11.09 -3.76 5.59
C LYS A 144 -11.75 -4.32 4.35
N ASN A 145 -11.87 -5.65 4.28
CA ASN A 145 -12.51 -6.34 3.16
C ASN A 145 -11.95 -5.93 1.78
N GLY A 146 -10.63 -5.73 1.69
CA GLY A 146 -9.96 -5.31 0.46
C GLY A 146 -10.14 -3.82 0.11
N VAL A 147 -10.75 -3.00 0.98
CA VAL A 147 -10.92 -1.57 0.74
C VAL A 147 -10.07 -0.79 1.72
N VAL A 148 -9.21 0.09 1.20
CA VAL A 148 -8.51 1.12 1.99
C VAL A 148 -9.35 2.39 1.96
N GLU A 149 -9.92 2.79 3.09
CA GLU A 149 -10.75 4.01 3.20
C GLU A 149 -10.05 5.05 4.07
N PHE A 150 -10.15 6.33 3.68
CA PHE A 150 -9.54 7.44 4.41
C PHE A 150 -10.62 8.39 4.97
N PRO A 151 -10.54 8.78 6.26
CA PRO A 151 -11.51 9.69 6.88
C PRO A 151 -11.55 11.06 6.20
N ALA A 152 -12.66 11.79 6.40
CA ALA A 152 -12.74 13.17 5.91
C ALA A 152 -11.64 14.06 6.51
N ASN A 153 -11.18 15.03 5.72
CA ASN A 153 -10.12 15.98 6.09
C ASN A 153 -8.77 15.32 6.45
N SER A 154 -8.52 14.09 5.99
CA SER A 154 -7.30 13.35 6.31
C SER A 154 -6.08 13.79 5.50
N PHE A 155 -6.21 14.75 4.59
CA PHE A 155 -5.13 15.19 3.69
C PHE A 155 -5.04 16.70 3.60
N THR A 156 -3.81 17.18 3.45
CA THR A 156 -3.50 18.54 3.04
C THR A 156 -2.84 18.53 1.66
N LEU A 157 -3.39 19.34 0.76
CA LEU A 157 -2.74 19.73 -0.48
C LEU A 157 -1.72 20.84 -0.21
N TYR A 158 -0.52 20.68 -0.77
CA TYR A 158 0.46 21.74 -0.92
C TYR A 158 0.60 22.14 -2.40
N LYS A 159 0.34 23.42 -2.70
CA LYS A 159 0.63 24.00 -4.02
C LYS A 159 2.01 24.67 -3.98
N CYS A 160 2.93 24.13 -4.77
CA CYS A 160 4.34 24.50 -4.76
C CYS A 160 4.71 25.29 -6.01
N SER A 161 5.54 26.33 -5.82
CA SER A 161 5.96 27.23 -6.88
C SER A 161 6.72 26.50 -8.00
N PRO A 162 6.54 26.89 -9.28
CA PRO A 162 7.39 26.40 -10.37
C PRO A 162 8.87 26.73 -10.16
N ALA A 163 9.17 27.84 -9.48
CA ALA A 163 10.53 28.33 -9.26
C ALA A 163 11.23 27.64 -8.08
N ASP A 164 10.47 27.22 -7.06
CA ASP A 164 10.98 26.49 -5.91
C ASP A 164 9.89 25.55 -5.36
N SER A 165 10.15 24.25 -5.42
CA SER A 165 9.20 23.25 -4.95
C SER A 165 9.15 23.10 -3.42
N TRP A 166 10.08 23.73 -2.69
CA TRP A 166 10.00 23.83 -1.24
C TRP A 166 9.12 25.00 -0.79
N ASP A 167 8.83 25.94 -1.68
CA ASP A 167 7.90 27.03 -1.44
C ASP A 167 6.46 26.53 -1.54
N ARG A 168 5.96 26.01 -0.41
CA ARG A 168 4.57 25.55 -0.20
C ARG A 168 3.66 26.76 -0.03
N THR A 169 3.55 27.57 -1.09
CA THR A 169 2.87 28.87 -1.11
C THR A 169 1.40 28.84 -0.65
N GLN A 170 0.71 27.72 -0.84
CA GLN A 170 -0.69 27.56 -0.46
C GLN A 170 -0.95 26.14 0.05
N THR A 171 -1.71 26.07 1.14
CA THR A 171 -2.18 24.83 1.75
C THR A 171 -3.70 24.76 1.71
N LYS A 172 -4.25 23.58 1.41
CA LYS A 172 -5.69 23.36 1.43
C LYS A 172 -6.00 21.98 2.02
N VAL A 173 -6.92 21.91 2.96
CA VAL A 173 -7.48 20.63 3.42
C VAL A 173 -8.29 20.02 2.27
N VAL A 174 -8.07 18.73 2.00
CA VAL A 174 -8.75 17.95 0.96
C VAL A 174 -9.27 16.62 1.53
N ASN A 175 -9.96 15.85 0.71
CA ASN A 175 -10.83 14.75 1.15
C ASN A 175 -11.92 15.25 2.11
N CYS A 176 -12.46 16.44 1.86
CA CYS A 176 -13.41 17.08 2.77
C CYS A 176 -14.70 16.26 2.94
N ALA A 177 -15.10 15.53 1.89
CA ALA A 177 -16.28 14.67 1.89
C ALA A 177 -16.02 13.24 2.42
N GLY A 178 -14.77 12.87 2.73
CA GLY A 178 -14.40 11.52 3.17
C GLY A 178 -14.73 10.46 2.13
N LYS A 179 -14.48 10.75 0.85
CA LYS A 179 -14.79 9.87 -0.28
C LYS A 179 -13.57 9.17 -0.86
N LEU A 180 -12.35 9.59 -0.47
CA LEU A 180 -11.13 8.93 -0.88
C LEU A 180 -11.11 7.50 -0.34
N LYS A 181 -11.08 6.54 -1.26
CA LYS A 181 -10.84 5.14 -0.97
C LYS A 181 -10.27 4.41 -2.18
N VAL A 182 -9.64 3.27 -1.92
CA VAL A 182 -9.12 2.38 -2.95
C VAL A 182 -9.65 0.98 -2.68
N VAL A 183 -10.33 0.41 -3.67
CA VAL A 183 -10.73 -1.00 -3.68
C VAL A 183 -9.59 -1.78 -4.32
N LEU A 184 -8.97 -2.66 -3.54
CA LEU A 184 -7.90 -3.53 -4.01
C LEU A 184 -8.48 -4.71 -4.82
N PRO A 185 -7.73 -5.29 -5.76
CA PRO A 185 -8.18 -6.47 -6.52
C PRO A 185 -8.55 -7.63 -5.58
N GLU A 186 -9.45 -8.53 -5.99
CA GLU A 186 -9.85 -9.69 -5.15
C GLU A 186 -8.65 -10.56 -4.70
N ALA A 187 -7.56 -10.58 -5.47
CA ALA A 187 -6.30 -11.24 -5.11
C ALA A 187 -5.61 -10.63 -3.86
N ALA A 188 -5.97 -9.40 -3.49
CA ALA A 188 -5.51 -8.72 -2.27
C ALA A 188 -6.16 -9.28 -0.99
N GLY A 189 -7.27 -10.01 -1.12
CA GLY A 189 -8.14 -10.45 -0.02
C GLY A 189 -7.66 -11.68 0.75
N VAL A 190 -6.54 -12.31 0.37
CA VAL A 190 -6.01 -13.49 1.10
C VAL A 190 -5.15 -13.09 2.33
N GLY A 191 -5.28 -11.84 2.80
CA GLY A 191 -4.52 -11.29 3.92
C GLY A 191 -5.27 -11.14 5.24
N GLN A 192 -6.60 -11.33 5.28
CA GLN A 192 -7.37 -11.12 6.52
C GLN A 192 -8.57 -12.08 6.60
N ILE A 193 -8.34 -13.30 7.12
CA ILE A 193 -9.43 -14.18 7.55
C ILE A 193 -9.92 -13.66 8.89
N THR A 194 -11.00 -12.87 8.88
CA THR A 194 -11.74 -12.54 10.09
C THR A 194 -12.29 -13.83 10.70
N VAL A 195 -11.85 -14.17 11.90
CA VAL A 195 -12.32 -15.33 12.66
C VAL A 195 -13.76 -15.07 13.09
N GLY A 196 -14.71 -15.62 12.32
CA GLY A 196 -16.06 -15.87 12.78
C GLY A 196 -16.02 -17.14 13.63
N ALA A 197 -16.40 -17.01 14.90
CA ALA A 197 -16.49 -18.12 15.84
C ALA A 197 -17.48 -19.18 15.34
N ASP A 198 -16.98 -20.32 14.87
CA ASP A 198 -17.53 -21.65 15.12
C ASP A 198 -16.46 -22.70 14.81
N ALA A 199 -16.26 -23.64 15.74
CA ALA A 199 -15.18 -24.63 15.69
C ALA A 199 -15.56 -25.81 14.78
N GLY A 200 -15.35 -25.68 13.46
CA GLY A 200 -15.40 -26.80 12.53
C GLY A 200 -14.21 -27.78 12.70
N ALA A 201 -14.49 -29.08 12.61
CA ALA A 201 -13.52 -30.16 12.79
C ALA A 201 -12.29 -30.06 11.87
N ALA A 202 -11.11 -30.39 12.40
CA ALA A 202 -9.85 -30.35 11.66
C ALA A 202 -9.74 -31.47 10.61
N VAL A 203 -9.24 -31.14 9.42
CA VAL A 203 -8.93 -32.07 8.32
C VAL A 203 -7.41 -32.11 8.11
N TYR A 204 -6.82 -33.29 7.94
CA TYR A 204 -5.37 -33.44 7.75
C TYR A 204 -5.01 -33.78 6.31
N PHE A 205 -3.87 -33.30 5.84
CA PHE A 205 -3.29 -33.61 4.54
C PHE A 205 -1.82 -34.01 4.67
N ASP A 206 -1.34 -34.88 3.78
CA ASP A 206 0.09 -35.12 3.61
C ASP A 206 0.77 -33.97 2.82
N LEU A 207 2.10 -34.03 2.68
CA LEU A 207 2.88 -33.02 1.95
C LEU A 207 2.62 -33.02 0.43
N GLN A 208 1.85 -33.98 -0.06
CA GLN A 208 1.41 -34.09 -1.45
C GLN A 208 -0.04 -33.62 -1.63
N GLY A 209 -0.69 -33.11 -0.57
CA GLY A 209 -2.04 -32.57 -0.62
C GLY A 209 -3.16 -33.62 -0.60
N ARG A 210 -2.87 -34.88 -0.23
CA ARG A 210 -3.89 -35.92 -0.07
C ARG A 210 -4.47 -35.91 1.34
N LYS A 211 -5.80 -36.02 1.45
CA LYS A 211 -6.51 -36.08 2.74
C LYS A 211 -6.12 -37.34 3.53
N VAL A 212 -5.89 -37.18 4.83
CA VAL A 212 -5.55 -38.24 5.78
C VAL A 212 -6.57 -38.23 6.92
N GLU A 213 -7.27 -39.35 7.14
CA GLU A 213 -8.36 -39.39 8.13
C GLU A 213 -7.89 -39.72 9.55
N ASN A 214 -6.80 -40.49 9.70
CA ASN A 214 -6.25 -40.91 10.99
C ASN A 214 -4.71 -40.77 10.99
N PRO A 215 -4.17 -39.55 11.14
CA PRO A 215 -2.73 -39.35 11.17
C PRO A 215 -2.14 -39.90 12.49
N SER A 216 -1.28 -40.91 12.40
CA SER A 216 -0.71 -41.58 13.59
C SER A 216 0.71 -41.15 13.95
N CYS A 217 1.52 -40.74 12.96
CA CYS A 217 2.86 -40.16 13.17
C CYS A 217 3.35 -39.49 11.87
N GLY A 218 4.13 -38.41 12.00
CA GLY A 218 4.72 -37.69 10.85
C GLY A 218 4.31 -36.22 10.73
N ILE A 219 4.67 -35.61 9.60
CA ILE A 219 4.38 -34.20 9.30
C ILE A 219 3.10 -34.14 8.45
N PHE A 220 2.16 -33.31 8.87
CA PHE A 220 0.88 -33.09 8.19
C PHE A 220 0.56 -31.61 8.06
N ILE A 221 -0.32 -31.28 7.13
CA ILE A 221 -1.00 -29.98 7.08
C ILE A 221 -2.37 -30.15 7.72
N LYS A 222 -2.58 -29.51 8.87
CA LYS A 222 -3.87 -29.47 9.55
C LYS A 222 -4.64 -28.27 9.04
N LYS A 223 -5.74 -28.53 8.34
CA LYS A 223 -6.68 -27.53 7.86
C LYS A 223 -7.86 -27.45 8.82
N THR A 224 -8.08 -26.27 9.38
CA THR A 224 -9.27 -25.92 10.15
C THR A 224 -9.99 -24.77 9.46
N GLN A 225 -11.15 -24.36 9.95
CA GLN A 225 -11.78 -23.12 9.49
C GLN A 225 -10.92 -21.88 9.79
N ALA A 226 -9.99 -21.96 10.75
CA ALA A 226 -9.04 -20.90 11.08
C ALA A 226 -7.82 -20.84 10.14
N GLY A 227 -7.68 -21.79 9.20
CA GLY A 227 -6.57 -21.83 8.26
C GLY A 227 -5.82 -23.16 8.27
N ALA A 228 -4.69 -23.18 7.59
CA ALA A 228 -3.83 -24.35 7.46
C ALA A 228 -2.51 -24.14 8.22
N GLU A 229 -2.16 -25.08 9.10
CA GLU A 229 -0.90 -25.09 9.83
C GLU A 229 -0.13 -26.40 9.60
N ARG A 230 1.20 -26.31 9.59
CA ARG A 230 2.06 -27.50 9.57
C ARG A 230 2.16 -28.07 10.98
N VAL A 231 1.74 -29.32 11.16
CA VAL A 231 1.78 -30.02 12.44
C VAL A 231 2.69 -31.25 12.37
N ILE A 232 3.30 -31.58 13.51
CA ILE A 232 4.09 -32.80 13.69
C ILE A 232 3.36 -33.65 14.71
N ILE A 233 2.94 -34.84 14.31
CA ILE A 233 2.31 -35.83 15.18
C ILE A 233 3.39 -36.86 15.54
N LYS A 234 3.63 -37.03 16.84
CA LYS A 234 4.64 -37.95 17.38
C LYS A 234 4.02 -39.29 17.71
#